data_AF-A0A2D5ADM0-F1
#
_entry.id   AF-A0A2D5ADM0-F1
#
_cell.length_a   1.000
_cell.length_b   1.000
_cell.length_c   1.000
_cell.angle_alpha   90.00
_cell.angle_beta   90.00
_cell.angle_gamma   90.00
#
_symmetry.space_group_name_H-M   'P 1'
#
loop_
_entity.id
_entity.type
_entity.pdbx_description
1 polymer ?
#
loop_
_entity_poly.entity_id
_entity_poly.type
_entity_poly.pdbx_seq_one_letter_code
_entity_poly.pdbx_strand_id
1 'polypeptide(L)'
;MRGERFFEVYNGHRSVENERIGNRPSMEEMWDLALIARLHGGAGDGGPLYALATDDAHDHYGADAVSIPGRGWIMVRSTSHAPDDIVRAMRAGDFHSSSGVKLVDVRSDSTRMTIDIDAEAGVTYRTEFIGATREDDETTPTARVLATIDGASATYDFKGDELYVRARVTSSRLHPRPYRKGDFEMAWTQPVRPRSIRPATTTADP
;
A
#
# COMPACT_ATOMS: atom_id res chain seq x y z
N MET A 1 -0.83 20.73 -0.04
CA MET A 1 -1.70 19.69 -0.58
C MET A 1 -2.85 19.46 0.39
N ARG A 2 -3.94 20.23 0.19
CA ARG A 2 -5.26 20.00 0.79
C ARG A 2 -6.18 19.53 -0.34
N GLY A 3 -6.95 18.46 -0.13
CA GLY A 3 -7.86 17.85 -1.09
C GLY A 3 -7.33 16.56 -1.75
N GLU A 4 -6.00 16.34 -1.74
CA GLU A 4 -5.37 15.16 -2.33
C GLU A 4 -5.61 13.93 -1.45
N ARG A 5 -6.00 12.82 -2.10
CA ARG A 5 -6.30 11.53 -1.45
C ARG A 5 -5.47 10.37 -1.98
N PHE A 6 -4.73 10.57 -3.05
CA PHE A 6 -4.04 9.50 -3.76
C PHE A 6 -2.56 9.83 -3.93
N PHE A 7 -1.74 8.79 -3.96
CA PHE A 7 -0.30 8.84 -4.18
C PHE A 7 0.06 7.76 -5.21
N GLU A 8 0.82 8.08 -6.26
CA GLU A 8 1.29 7.06 -7.21
C GLU A 8 2.46 6.29 -6.58
N VAL A 9 2.23 5.04 -6.17
CA VAL A 9 3.27 4.20 -5.55
C VAL A 9 4.06 3.42 -6.61
N TYR A 10 3.47 3.20 -7.78
CA TYR A 10 4.07 2.46 -8.87
C TYR A 10 3.60 3.04 -10.21
N ASN A 11 4.55 3.28 -11.10
CA ASN A 11 4.29 3.65 -12.48
C ASN A 11 5.01 2.67 -13.43
N GLY A 12 4.27 2.13 -14.40
CA GLY A 12 4.75 1.15 -15.37
C GLY A 12 5.66 1.71 -16.46
N HIS A 13 5.81 3.03 -16.59
CA HIS A 13 6.64 3.68 -17.59
C HIS A 13 8.14 3.47 -17.32
N ARG A 14 8.94 3.04 -18.30
CA ARG A 14 10.35 2.67 -18.05
C ARG A 14 11.31 3.84 -17.78
N SER A 15 10.85 5.08 -17.94
CA SER A 15 11.65 6.28 -17.64
C SER A 15 11.40 6.84 -16.24
N VAL A 16 10.58 6.18 -15.41
CA VAL A 16 10.32 6.57 -14.02
C VAL A 16 11.22 5.79 -13.06
N GLU A 17 11.25 6.26 -11.81
CA GLU A 17 12.08 5.69 -10.76
C GLU A 17 11.18 5.26 -9.59
N ASN A 18 10.66 4.04 -9.63
CA ASN A 18 9.87 3.50 -8.52
C ASN A 18 10.74 3.16 -7.29
N GLU A 19 12.04 2.94 -7.51
CA GLU A 19 12.97 2.35 -6.55
C GLU A 19 13.97 3.38 -6.03
N ARG A 20 14.57 3.08 -4.87
CA ARG A 20 15.57 3.96 -4.27
C ARG A 20 16.79 4.08 -5.18
N ILE A 21 17.24 5.31 -5.42
CA ILE A 21 18.46 5.60 -6.20
C ILE A 21 19.37 6.54 -5.39
N GLY A 22 20.43 5.96 -4.83
CA GLY A 22 21.30 6.66 -3.89
C GLY A 22 20.50 7.15 -2.68
N ASN A 23 20.56 8.46 -2.44
CA ASN A 23 19.83 9.09 -1.32
C ASN A 23 18.37 9.44 -1.66
N ARG A 24 17.93 9.24 -2.92
CA ARG A 24 16.54 9.50 -3.31
C ARG A 24 15.66 8.32 -2.87
N PRO A 25 14.66 8.53 -2.01
CA PRO A 25 13.77 7.45 -1.57
C PRO A 25 13.01 6.82 -2.73
N SER A 26 12.63 5.56 -2.58
CA SER A 26 11.68 4.89 -3.46
C SER A 26 10.29 5.51 -3.36
N MET A 27 9.40 5.19 -4.29
CA MET A 27 8.02 5.68 -4.24
C MET A 27 7.26 5.13 -3.02
N GLU A 28 7.56 3.91 -2.57
CA GLU A 28 7.03 3.39 -1.30
C GLU A 28 7.53 4.16 -0.08
N GLU A 29 8.81 4.48 -0.03
CA GLU A 29 9.40 5.26 1.08
C GLU A 29 8.87 6.70 1.07
N MET A 30 8.70 7.31 -0.11
CA MET A 30 8.06 8.61 -0.26
C MET A 30 6.59 8.59 0.19
N TRP A 31 5.88 7.51 -0.14
CA TRP A 31 4.50 7.32 0.32
C TRP A 31 4.44 7.26 1.85
N ASP A 32 5.32 6.48 2.48
CA ASP A 32 5.40 6.37 3.94
C ASP A 32 5.74 7.71 4.61
N LEU A 33 6.71 8.47 4.05
CA LEU A 33 7.05 9.82 4.51
C LEU A 33 5.84 10.76 4.39
N ALA A 34 5.08 10.69 3.29
CA ALA A 34 3.88 11.48 3.11
C ALA A 34 2.77 11.08 4.10
N LEU A 35 2.61 9.79 4.38
CA LEU A 35 1.68 9.30 5.41
C LEU A 35 2.06 9.82 6.79
N ILE A 36 3.33 9.77 7.17
CA ILE A 36 3.82 10.31 8.46
C ILE A 36 3.57 11.82 8.52
N ALA A 37 3.93 12.56 7.47
CA ALA A 37 3.73 14.01 7.43
C ALA A 37 2.26 14.40 7.60
N ARG A 38 1.31 13.66 7.01
CA ARG A 38 -0.12 13.94 7.15
C ARG A 38 -0.70 13.47 8.49
N LEU A 39 -0.41 12.23 8.89
CA LEU A 39 -1.05 11.59 10.05
C LEU A 39 -0.44 12.03 11.38
N HIS A 40 0.80 12.50 11.37
CA HIS A 40 1.52 12.97 12.56
C HIS A 40 1.95 14.45 12.43
N GLY A 41 2.60 14.82 11.32
CA GLY A 41 3.21 16.16 11.15
C GLY A 41 2.24 17.31 10.83
N GLY A 42 0.93 17.06 10.77
CA GLY A 42 -0.09 18.09 10.50
C GLY A 42 -0.15 18.57 9.03
N ALA A 43 0.47 17.86 8.09
CA ALA A 43 0.41 18.22 6.68
C ALA A 43 -0.96 17.93 6.05
N GLY A 44 -1.40 18.81 5.16
CA GLY A 44 -2.63 18.64 4.39
C GLY A 44 -3.89 18.55 5.24
N ASP A 45 -4.73 17.53 5.03
CA ASP A 45 -6.01 17.37 5.71
C ASP A 45 -5.99 16.30 6.82
N GLY A 46 -4.82 15.79 7.19
CA GLY A 46 -4.67 14.78 8.24
C GLY A 46 -5.23 13.39 7.91
N GLY A 47 -5.69 13.16 6.67
CA GLY A 47 -6.15 11.87 6.18
C GLY A 47 -5.05 11.06 5.50
N PRO A 48 -5.21 9.72 5.38
CA PRO A 48 -4.27 8.89 4.64
C PRO A 48 -4.22 9.29 3.16
N LEU A 49 -3.09 8.97 2.52
CA LEU A 49 -2.97 8.95 1.07
C LEU A 49 -3.07 7.50 0.62
N TYR A 50 -3.95 7.22 -0.33
CA TYR A 50 -4.14 5.89 -0.88
C TYR A 50 -3.22 5.68 -2.09
N ALA A 51 -2.50 4.56 -2.10
CA ALA A 51 -1.55 4.21 -3.15
C ALA A 51 -2.26 3.75 -4.40
N LEU A 52 -1.94 4.36 -5.54
CA LEU A 52 -2.31 3.95 -6.89
C LEU A 52 -1.10 3.33 -7.60
N ALA A 53 -1.33 2.25 -8.32
CA ALA A 53 -0.44 1.77 -9.37
C ALA A 53 -1.04 2.10 -10.74
N THR A 54 -0.21 2.63 -11.64
CA THR A 54 -0.58 3.01 -12.99
C THR A 54 0.37 2.33 -13.98
N ASP A 55 -0.10 2.03 -15.18
CA ASP A 55 0.76 1.57 -16.28
C ASP A 55 1.33 2.72 -17.11
N ASP A 56 0.68 3.89 -17.04
CA ASP A 56 1.03 5.13 -17.73
C ASP A 56 1.27 4.89 -19.23
N ALA A 57 0.38 4.09 -19.84
CA ALA A 57 0.51 3.61 -21.21
C ALA A 57 0.27 4.71 -22.26
N HIS A 58 1.18 4.77 -23.24
CA HIS A 58 1.14 5.67 -24.40
C HIS A 58 1.04 4.89 -25.73
N ASP A 59 1.43 3.62 -25.72
CA ASP A 59 1.42 2.74 -26.90
C ASP A 59 0.49 1.54 -26.68
N HIS A 60 -0.66 1.53 -27.36
CA HIS A 60 -1.68 0.47 -27.21
C HIS A 60 -1.59 -0.66 -28.24
N TYR A 61 -0.73 -0.52 -29.25
CA TYR A 61 -0.69 -1.42 -30.42
C TYR A 61 0.70 -2.03 -30.71
N GLY A 62 1.75 -1.60 -29.99
CA GLY A 62 3.14 -2.02 -30.23
C GLY A 62 3.62 -3.14 -29.30
N ALA A 63 4.48 -4.03 -29.81
CA ALA A 63 5.04 -5.15 -29.04
C ALA A 63 6.26 -4.77 -28.17
N ASP A 64 7.05 -3.77 -28.59
CA ASP A 64 8.32 -3.35 -27.94
C ASP A 64 8.26 -1.95 -27.29
N ALA A 65 7.08 -1.53 -26.84
CA ALA A 65 6.90 -0.17 -26.36
C ALA A 65 7.36 0.07 -24.90
N VAL A 66 7.98 1.23 -24.70
CA VAL A 66 8.47 1.77 -23.42
C VAL A 66 7.32 1.97 -22.42
N SER A 67 6.09 2.13 -22.91
CA SER A 67 4.91 2.50 -22.15
C SER A 67 3.68 1.78 -22.75
N ILE A 68 3.40 0.57 -22.26
CA ILE A 68 2.30 -0.29 -22.73
C ILE A 68 1.36 -0.66 -21.59
N PRO A 69 0.09 -1.01 -21.89
CA PRO A 69 -0.86 -1.39 -20.86
C PRO A 69 -0.46 -2.61 -20.03
N GLY A 70 -1.02 -2.69 -18.83
CA GLY A 70 -0.98 -3.89 -17.98
C GLY A 70 0.28 -4.05 -17.15
N ARG A 71 0.93 -2.94 -16.79
CA ARG A 71 2.09 -2.92 -15.88
C ARG A 71 1.75 -2.50 -14.46
N GLY A 72 0.69 -1.71 -14.30
CA GLY A 72 0.19 -1.26 -13.01
C GLY A 72 -1.30 -0.97 -13.10
N TRP A 73 -2.06 -1.33 -12.08
CA TRP A 73 -3.50 -1.05 -12.00
C TRP A 73 -3.98 -1.08 -10.55
N ILE A 74 -5.24 -0.70 -10.35
CA ILE A 74 -5.97 -0.88 -9.10
C ILE A 74 -7.13 -1.86 -9.28
N MET A 75 -7.42 -2.63 -8.24
CA MET A 75 -8.57 -3.52 -8.16
C MET A 75 -9.54 -2.95 -7.12
N VAL A 76 -10.66 -2.39 -7.57
CA VAL A 76 -11.61 -1.64 -6.72
C VAL A 76 -12.75 -2.54 -6.24
N ARG A 77 -12.96 -2.60 -4.92
CA ARG A 77 -14.11 -3.25 -4.30
C ARG A 77 -15.28 -2.26 -4.24
N SER A 78 -16.13 -2.32 -5.25
CA SER A 78 -17.33 -1.48 -5.35
C SER A 78 -18.60 -2.33 -5.28
N THR A 79 -19.71 -1.71 -4.88
CA THR A 79 -21.03 -2.35 -4.84
C THR A 79 -21.60 -2.64 -6.23
N SER A 80 -21.16 -1.87 -7.23
CA SER A 80 -21.53 -2.04 -8.63
C SER A 80 -20.46 -1.41 -9.53
N HIS A 81 -20.55 -1.67 -10.85
CA HIS A 81 -19.67 -1.03 -11.85
C HIS A 81 -20.11 0.41 -12.21
N ALA A 82 -21.05 1.00 -11.47
CA ALA A 82 -21.43 2.40 -11.69
C ALA A 82 -20.27 3.34 -11.33
N PRO A 83 -20.00 4.40 -12.11
CA PRO A 83 -18.89 5.32 -11.85
C PRO A 83 -18.88 5.89 -10.42
N ASP A 84 -20.04 6.27 -9.90
CA ASP A 84 -20.16 6.83 -8.54
C ASP A 84 -19.80 5.82 -7.45
N ASP A 85 -20.14 4.55 -7.64
CA ASP A 85 -19.81 3.48 -6.69
C ASP A 85 -18.31 3.17 -6.70
N ILE A 86 -17.69 3.17 -7.88
CA ILE A 86 -16.24 3.01 -8.04
C ILE A 86 -15.51 4.17 -7.37
N VAL A 87 -15.89 5.42 -7.66
CA VAL A 87 -15.27 6.61 -7.07
C VAL A 87 -15.45 6.64 -5.55
N ARG A 88 -16.62 6.24 -5.05
CA ARG A 88 -16.88 6.15 -3.60
C ARG A 88 -15.96 5.15 -2.92
N ALA A 89 -15.83 3.95 -3.49
CA ALA A 89 -14.91 2.91 -3.00
C ALA A 89 -13.45 3.40 -3.01
N MET A 90 -13.00 4.01 -4.12
CA MET A 90 -11.66 4.59 -4.20
C MET A 90 -11.43 5.67 -3.13
N ARG A 91 -12.40 6.56 -2.89
CA ARG A 91 -12.29 7.60 -1.85
C ARG A 91 -12.30 7.06 -0.42
N ALA A 92 -12.82 5.85 -0.22
CA ALA A 92 -12.78 5.12 1.04
C ALA A 92 -11.51 4.27 1.22
N GLY A 93 -10.72 4.08 0.17
CA GLY A 93 -9.56 3.18 0.18
C GLY A 93 -9.91 1.72 -0.06
N ASP A 94 -11.12 1.42 -0.56
CA ASP A 94 -11.61 0.05 -0.80
C ASP A 94 -11.06 -0.52 -2.12
N PHE A 95 -9.74 -0.62 -2.21
CA PHE A 95 -9.05 -1.18 -3.37
C PHE A 95 -7.62 -1.62 -3.02
N HIS A 96 -6.98 -2.40 -3.88
CA HIS A 96 -5.54 -2.62 -3.81
C HIS A 96 -4.87 -2.23 -5.13
N SER A 97 -3.62 -1.82 -5.04
CA SER A 97 -2.76 -1.57 -6.20
C SER A 97 -2.00 -2.84 -6.57
N SER A 98 -1.68 -3.03 -7.84
CA SER A 98 -1.04 -4.24 -8.35
C SER A 98 -0.15 -3.94 -9.54
N SER A 99 0.95 -4.69 -9.64
CA SER A 99 1.78 -4.87 -10.83
C SER A 99 1.85 -6.36 -11.22
N GLY A 100 0.81 -7.14 -10.94
CA GLY A 100 0.78 -8.57 -11.28
C GLY A 100 0.08 -9.43 -10.23
N VAL A 101 0.29 -9.16 -8.95
CA VAL A 101 -0.34 -9.92 -7.87
C VAL A 101 -1.79 -9.51 -7.71
N LYS A 102 -2.70 -10.49 -7.74
CA LYS A 102 -4.11 -10.27 -7.43
C LYS A 102 -4.40 -10.70 -6.00
N LEU A 103 -5.13 -9.87 -5.26
CA LEU A 103 -5.64 -10.22 -3.94
C LEU A 103 -7.11 -10.61 -4.08
N VAL A 104 -7.48 -11.74 -3.47
CA VAL A 104 -8.88 -12.16 -3.34
C VAL A 104 -9.59 -11.21 -2.38
N ASP A 105 -8.97 -10.93 -1.24
CA ASP A 105 -9.58 -10.12 -0.20
C ASP A 105 -8.52 -9.39 0.64
N VAL A 106 -8.90 -8.20 1.13
CA VAL A 106 -8.14 -7.44 2.12
C VAL A 106 -9.16 -7.04 3.17
N ARG A 107 -9.03 -7.60 4.36
CA ARG A 107 -9.94 -7.38 5.49
C ARG A 107 -9.17 -6.69 6.60
N SER A 108 -9.77 -5.68 7.21
CA SER A 108 -9.24 -5.08 8.42
C SER A 108 -10.37 -4.76 9.39
N ASP A 109 -10.08 -4.92 10.67
CA ASP A 109 -10.95 -4.51 11.77
C ASP A 109 -10.14 -3.68 12.78
N SER A 110 -10.62 -3.51 14.01
CA SER A 110 -9.89 -2.73 15.03
C SER A 110 -8.65 -3.44 15.59
N THR A 111 -8.50 -4.74 15.33
CA THR A 111 -7.51 -5.62 15.96
C THR A 111 -6.52 -6.21 14.98
N ARG A 112 -6.87 -6.37 13.70
CA ARG A 112 -5.99 -7.01 12.72
C ARG A 112 -6.25 -6.61 11.28
N MET A 113 -5.28 -6.92 10.43
CA MET A 113 -5.37 -6.87 8.97
C MET A 113 -5.06 -8.26 8.39
N THR A 114 -5.91 -8.76 7.49
CA THR A 114 -5.75 -10.04 6.79
C THR A 114 -5.77 -9.83 5.28
N ILE A 115 -4.86 -10.48 4.59
CA ILE A 115 -4.69 -10.43 3.14
C ILE A 115 -4.76 -11.85 2.61
N ASP A 116 -5.67 -12.09 1.67
CA ASP A 116 -5.76 -13.34 0.92
C ASP A 116 -5.34 -13.10 -0.53
N ILE A 117 -4.38 -13.88 -1.00
CA ILE A 117 -3.78 -13.77 -2.32
C ILE A 117 -4.45 -14.77 -3.25
N ASP A 118 -4.74 -14.35 -4.49
CA ASP A 118 -5.19 -15.25 -5.56
C ASP A 118 -3.97 -16.06 -6.04
N ALA A 119 -3.61 -17.07 -5.25
CA ALA A 119 -2.34 -17.77 -5.37
C ALA A 119 -2.31 -18.72 -6.56
N GLU A 120 -1.19 -18.69 -7.29
CA GLU A 120 -0.97 -19.54 -8.44
C GLU A 120 -0.05 -20.73 -8.12
N ALA A 121 -0.30 -21.87 -8.76
CA ALA A 121 0.48 -23.07 -8.56
C ALA A 121 1.97 -22.84 -8.89
N GLY A 122 2.86 -23.22 -7.97
CA GLY A 122 4.31 -23.07 -8.14
C GLY A 122 4.85 -21.65 -7.92
N VAL A 123 4.02 -20.71 -7.49
CA VAL A 123 4.43 -19.35 -7.13
C VAL A 123 4.40 -19.20 -5.60
N THR A 124 5.44 -18.61 -5.03
CA THR A 124 5.47 -18.25 -3.61
C THR A 124 5.24 -16.75 -3.45
N TYR A 125 4.69 -16.38 -2.29
CA TYR A 125 4.36 -15.00 -1.99
C TYR A 125 4.89 -14.64 -0.62
N ARG A 126 5.44 -13.42 -0.53
CA ARG A 126 5.88 -12.81 0.72
C ARG A 126 5.07 -11.56 0.97
N THR A 127 4.42 -11.49 2.11
CA THR A 127 3.71 -10.30 2.57
C THR A 127 4.53 -9.60 3.65
N GLU A 128 4.82 -8.33 3.44
CA GLU A 128 5.45 -7.45 4.43
C GLU A 128 4.40 -6.44 4.91
N PHE A 129 4.09 -6.47 6.20
CA PHE A 129 3.31 -5.43 6.85
C PHE A 129 4.27 -4.31 7.24
N ILE A 130 3.98 -3.09 6.79
CA ILE A 130 4.83 -1.92 6.91
C ILE A 130 4.04 -0.81 7.59
N GLY A 131 4.66 -0.10 8.53
CA GLY A 131 4.02 0.99 9.23
C GLY A 131 4.99 1.78 10.08
N ALA A 132 4.51 2.90 10.60
CA ALA A 132 5.23 3.71 11.59
C ALA A 132 4.48 3.61 12.93
N THR A 133 5.20 3.57 14.05
CA THR A 133 4.61 3.59 15.40
C THR A 133 4.72 4.99 16.00
N ARG A 134 3.78 5.35 16.87
CA ARG A 134 3.91 6.54 17.71
C ARG A 134 4.96 6.23 18.78
N GLU A 135 5.92 7.13 18.95
CA GLU A 135 6.85 7.10 20.06
C GLU A 135 6.43 8.15 21.09
N ASP A 136 6.77 7.93 22.36
CA ASP A 136 6.30 8.76 23.48
C ASP A 136 7.00 10.13 23.57
N ASP A 137 8.07 10.37 22.80
CA ASP A 137 9.02 11.48 23.01
C ASP A 137 9.05 12.58 21.92
N GLU A 138 7.92 12.83 21.24
CA GLU A 138 7.79 13.82 20.14
C GLU A 138 8.75 13.60 18.94
N THR A 139 9.48 12.48 18.90
CA THR A 139 10.29 12.13 17.74
C THR A 139 9.39 11.87 16.53
N THR A 140 9.87 12.27 15.34
CA THR A 140 9.14 12.01 14.10
C THR A 140 9.16 10.50 13.83
N PRO A 141 7.99 9.84 13.74
CA PRO A 141 7.93 8.41 13.47
C PRO A 141 8.66 8.02 12.20
N THR A 142 9.26 6.83 12.18
CA THR A 142 9.86 6.25 10.97
C THR A 142 9.14 4.95 10.59
N ALA A 143 8.85 4.80 9.30
CA ALA A 143 8.24 3.59 8.77
C ALA A 143 9.24 2.43 8.72
N ARG A 144 8.76 1.22 9.02
CA ARG A 144 9.55 -0.01 9.02
C ARG A 144 8.68 -1.22 8.71
N VAL A 145 9.32 -2.32 8.32
CA VAL A 145 8.64 -3.63 8.27
C VAL A 145 8.33 -4.06 9.70
N LEU A 146 7.04 -4.24 9.98
CA LEU A 146 6.49 -4.67 11.27
C LEU A 146 6.41 -6.19 11.39
N ALA A 147 6.12 -6.86 10.27
CA ALA A 147 6.09 -8.32 10.16
C ALA A 147 6.28 -8.77 8.71
N THR A 148 6.80 -9.98 8.54
CA THR A 148 6.92 -10.65 7.25
C THR A 148 6.31 -12.04 7.36
N ILE A 149 5.44 -12.38 6.41
CA ILE A 149 4.73 -13.66 6.37
C ILE A 149 4.81 -14.21 4.96
N ASP A 150 5.34 -15.42 4.82
CA ASP A 150 5.33 -16.16 3.55
C ASP A 150 4.05 -17.01 3.47
N GLY A 151 3.42 -17.07 2.29
CA GLY A 151 2.23 -17.88 2.05
C GLY A 151 1.13 -17.13 1.28
N ALA A 152 0.06 -17.85 0.94
CA ALA A 152 -1.09 -17.33 0.19
C ALA A 152 -2.08 -16.51 1.05
N SER A 153 -1.93 -16.53 2.38
CA SER A 153 -2.68 -15.70 3.31
C SER A 153 -1.75 -15.19 4.39
N ALA A 154 -1.93 -13.92 4.77
CA ALA A 154 -1.10 -13.26 5.76
C ALA A 154 -1.98 -12.42 6.68
N THR A 155 -1.73 -12.50 7.99
CA THR A 155 -2.47 -11.72 8.99
C THR A 155 -1.49 -11.02 9.93
N TYR A 156 -1.74 -9.75 10.19
CA TYR A 156 -1.04 -8.95 11.18
C TYR A 156 -2.00 -8.47 12.26
N ASP A 157 -1.73 -8.85 13.50
CA ASP A 157 -2.45 -8.34 14.67
C ASP A 157 -1.83 -7.01 15.10
N PHE A 158 -2.67 -5.97 15.22
CA PHE A 158 -2.25 -4.64 15.62
C PHE A 158 -1.83 -4.61 17.08
N LYS A 159 -0.77 -3.85 17.35
CA LYS A 159 -0.24 -3.61 18.69
C LYS A 159 -0.89 -2.38 19.34
N GLY A 160 -1.47 -1.50 18.55
CA GLY A 160 -2.24 -0.34 18.99
C GLY A 160 -1.43 0.97 19.06
N ASP A 161 -0.12 0.89 18.89
CA ASP A 161 0.80 2.03 18.83
C ASP A 161 1.05 2.49 17.38
N GLU A 162 0.62 1.73 16.37
CA GLU A 162 0.86 2.06 14.97
C GLU A 162 0.09 3.30 14.52
N LEU A 163 0.80 4.24 13.89
CA LEU A 163 0.23 5.39 13.20
C LEU A 163 -0.65 4.94 12.04
N TYR A 164 -0.15 3.97 11.27
CA TYR A 164 -0.83 3.23 10.22
C TYR A 164 -0.12 1.89 10.00
N VAL A 165 -0.83 0.95 9.37
CA VAL A 165 -0.27 -0.28 8.82
C VAL A 165 -0.75 -0.41 7.38
N ARG A 166 0.16 -0.73 6.47
CA ARG A 166 -0.12 -1.16 5.10
C ARG A 166 0.62 -2.47 4.85
N ALA A 167 0.40 -3.09 3.70
CA ALA A 167 1.16 -4.25 3.30
C ALA A 167 1.59 -4.19 1.84
N ARG A 168 2.78 -4.74 1.59
CA ARG A 168 3.28 -5.10 0.26
C ARG A 168 3.29 -6.62 0.14
N VAL A 169 2.76 -7.13 -0.96
CA VAL A 169 2.90 -8.53 -1.36
C VAL A 169 3.86 -8.61 -2.53
N THR A 170 4.87 -9.47 -2.44
CA THR A 170 5.84 -9.75 -3.51
C THR A 170 5.74 -11.22 -3.90
N SER A 171 5.53 -11.47 -5.19
CA SER A 171 5.52 -12.79 -5.81
C SER A 171 6.93 -13.29 -6.11
N SER A 172 7.13 -14.60 -6.20
CA SER A 172 8.35 -15.18 -6.79
C SER A 172 8.38 -15.12 -8.32
N ARG A 173 7.27 -14.72 -8.95
CA ARG A 173 7.15 -14.60 -10.40
C ARG A 173 7.69 -13.26 -10.87
N LEU A 174 8.56 -13.32 -11.88
CA LEU A 174 8.99 -12.12 -12.61
C LEU A 174 7.81 -11.49 -13.31
N HIS A 175 7.69 -10.17 -13.18
CA HIS A 175 6.70 -9.42 -13.92
C HIS A 175 6.97 -9.60 -15.42
N PRO A 176 5.98 -10.00 -16.25
CA PRO A 176 6.21 -10.37 -17.65
C PRO A 176 6.67 -9.19 -18.51
N ARG A 177 6.24 -7.96 -18.15
CA ARG A 177 6.62 -6.71 -18.80
C ARG A 177 6.96 -5.60 -17.79
N PRO A 178 8.02 -5.75 -16.99
CA PRO A 178 8.24 -4.86 -15.86
C PRO A 178 8.61 -3.45 -16.31
N TYR A 179 8.46 -2.47 -15.41
CA TYR A 179 9.05 -1.14 -15.60
C TYR A 179 10.60 -1.24 -15.60
N ARG A 180 11.19 -2.13 -14.78
CA ARG A 180 12.62 -2.42 -14.75
C ARG A 180 12.91 -3.92 -14.85
N LYS A 181 13.91 -4.30 -15.65
CA LYS A 181 14.28 -5.71 -15.85
C LYS A 181 14.58 -6.40 -14.51
N GLY A 182 13.94 -7.55 -14.28
CA GLY A 182 14.15 -8.36 -13.09
C GLY A 182 13.16 -8.10 -11.95
N ASP A 183 12.23 -7.14 -12.12
CA ASP A 183 11.19 -6.93 -11.10
C ASP A 183 10.24 -8.12 -11.01
N PHE A 184 9.77 -8.35 -9.80
CA PHE A 184 8.72 -9.32 -9.49
C PHE A 184 7.34 -8.66 -9.53
N GLU A 185 6.31 -9.47 -9.72
CA GLU A 185 4.93 -9.03 -9.55
C GLU A 185 4.68 -8.64 -8.08
N MET A 186 3.99 -7.52 -7.87
CA MET A 186 3.68 -7.02 -6.53
C MET A 186 2.22 -6.57 -6.39
N ALA A 187 1.79 -6.40 -5.15
CA ALA A 187 0.56 -5.70 -4.80
C ALA A 187 0.75 -4.86 -3.52
N TRP A 188 0.00 -3.76 -3.41
CA TRP A 188 0.01 -2.87 -2.26
C TRP A 188 -1.41 -2.66 -1.75
N THR A 189 -1.59 -2.84 -0.45
CA THR A 189 -2.86 -2.57 0.25
C THR A 189 -2.88 -1.13 0.77
N GLN A 190 -4.09 -0.58 0.97
CA GLN A 190 -4.23 0.76 1.52
C GLN A 190 -3.87 0.81 3.02
N PRO A 191 -3.32 1.93 3.51
CA PRO A 191 -2.98 2.10 4.91
C PRO A 191 -4.26 2.12 5.73
N VAL A 192 -4.30 1.26 6.74
CA VAL A 192 -5.34 1.21 7.76
C VAL A 192 -4.79 1.79 9.05
N ARG A 193 -5.68 2.38 9.83
CA ARG A 193 -5.33 2.94 11.14
C ARG A 193 -5.92 2.04 12.22
N PRO A 194 -5.10 1.39 13.04
CA PRO A 194 -5.59 0.71 14.22
C PRO A 194 -6.32 1.71 15.11
N ARG A 195 -7.37 1.26 15.82
CA ARG A 195 -7.90 2.06 16.92
C ARG A 195 -6.84 2.14 18.00
N SER A 196 -6.56 3.35 18.49
CA SER A 196 -5.67 3.52 19.65
C SER A 196 -6.27 2.77 20.84
N ILE A 197 -5.54 1.78 21.35
CA ILE A 197 -5.83 1.15 22.62
C ILE A 197 -5.18 2.03 23.69
N ARG A 198 -5.92 3.01 24.22
CA ARG A 198 -5.46 3.68 25.45
C ARG A 198 -5.51 2.65 26.58
N PRO A 199 -4.44 2.47 27.38
CA PRO A 199 -4.58 1.81 28.66
C PRO A 199 -5.68 2.53 29.45
N ALA A 200 -6.58 1.78 30.06
CA ALA A 200 -7.56 2.36 30.98
C ALA A 200 -6.78 3.16 32.03
N THR A 201 -7.03 4.46 32.12
CA THR A 201 -6.48 5.29 33.19
C THR A 201 -6.98 4.71 34.50
N THR A 202 -6.11 4.02 35.24
CA THR A 202 -6.40 3.66 36.62
C THR A 202 -6.44 4.96 37.40
N THR A 203 -7.62 5.56 37.53
CA THR A 203 -7.87 6.58 38.55
C THR A 203 -7.76 5.86 39.89
N ALA A 204 -6.57 5.91 40.49
CA ALA A 204 -6.44 5.76 41.92
C ALA A 204 -7.03 7.03 42.53
N ASP A 205 -8.27 6.93 43.02
CA ASP A 205 -8.83 7.95 43.91
C ASP A 205 -8.17 7.85 45.30
N PRO A 206 -8.03 8.99 46.01
CA PRO A 206 -7.25 9.12 47.24
C PRO A 206 -7.83 8.43 48.47
#